data_AF-A0AAV2BU65-F1
#
_entry.id   AF-A0AAV2BU65-F1
#
_cell.length_a   1.000
_cell.length_b   1.000
_cell.length_c   1.000
_cell.angle_alpha   90.00
_cell.angle_beta   90.00
_cell.angle_gamma   90.00
#
_symmetry.space_group_name_H-M   'P 1'
#
loop_
_entity.id
_entity.type
_entity.pdbx_description
1 polymer ?
#
loop_
_entity_poly.entity_id
_entity_poly.type
_entity_poly.pdbx_seq_one_letter_code
_entity_poly.pdbx_strand_id
1 'polypeptide(L)'
;MADRITQLQDAVNAQAENICNSIGILQQSATPSIFPEFDRVGPKPTPPTEDFCQTFATLITKTAKDIDLLIDTLPNEESYPELQEASIKALNTDNTEAAQALEEAVVKGEQLLEQVRTVLRVIAESEQEMRKITSFPSKRSESVCKEEPEDAE
;
A
#
# COMPACT_ATOMS: atom_id res chain seq x y z
N MET A 1 -11.04 -1.67 -5.73
CA MET A 1 -9.92 -1.75 -6.70
C MET A 1 -10.42 -2.65 -7.81
N ALA A 2 -10.92 -2.06 -8.90
CA ALA A 2 -11.55 -2.81 -9.98
C ALA A 2 -10.47 -3.42 -10.87
N ASP A 3 -10.68 -4.64 -11.34
CA ASP A 3 -9.82 -5.26 -12.35
C ASP A 3 -9.82 -4.42 -13.65
N ARG A 4 -8.77 -4.54 -14.47
CA ARG A 4 -8.64 -3.76 -15.72
C ARG A 4 -9.81 -4.02 -16.67
N ILE A 5 -10.32 -5.26 -16.71
CA ILE A 5 -11.50 -5.59 -17.49
C ILE A 5 -12.75 -4.86 -16.97
N THR A 6 -12.93 -4.81 -15.65
CA THR A 6 -14.05 -4.07 -15.04
C THR A 6 -13.94 -2.57 -15.32
N GLN A 7 -12.73 -1.99 -15.20
CA GLN A 7 -12.49 -0.59 -15.54
C GLN A 7 -12.82 -0.28 -17.00
N LEU A 8 -12.47 -1.18 -17.92
CA LEU A 8 -12.80 -1.04 -19.34
C LEU A 8 -14.31 -1.08 -19.57
N GLN A 9 -15.03 -1.98 -18.91
CA GLN A 9 -16.50 -2.03 -18.99
C GLN A 9 -17.14 -0.74 -18.48
N ASP A 10 -16.66 -0.22 -17.35
CA ASP A 10 -17.16 1.04 -16.78
C ASP A 10 -16.88 2.23 -17.73
N ALA A 11 -15.69 2.28 -18.34
CA ALA A 11 -15.32 3.34 -19.28
C ALA A 11 -16.17 3.29 -20.57
N VAL A 12 -16.45 2.10 -21.10
CA VAL A 12 -17.33 1.91 -22.26
C VAL A 12 -18.77 2.32 -21.94
N ASN A 13 -19.29 1.96 -20.77
CA ASN A 13 -20.61 2.39 -20.33
C ASN A 13 -20.67 3.92 -20.19
N ALA A 14 -19.67 4.54 -19.55
CA ALA A 14 -19.58 5.99 -19.42
C ALA A 14 -19.50 6.68 -20.79
N GLN A 15 -18.80 6.09 -21.76
CA GLN A 15 -18.75 6.62 -23.13
C GLN A 15 -20.11 6.58 -23.81
N ALA A 16 -20.86 5.49 -23.66
CA ALA A 16 -22.21 5.37 -24.19
C ALA A 16 -23.15 6.42 -23.57
N GLU A 17 -23.06 6.64 -22.26
CA GLU A 17 -23.82 7.69 -21.57
C GLU A 17 -23.44 9.09 -22.06
N ASN A 18 -22.15 9.40 -22.19
CA ASN A 18 -21.67 10.68 -22.71
C ASN A 18 -22.22 10.96 -24.12
N ILE A 19 -22.19 9.97 -25.01
CA ILE A 19 -22.74 10.10 -26.37
C ILE A 19 -24.25 10.29 -26.31
N CYS A 20 -24.98 9.46 -25.57
CA CYS A 20 -26.45 9.53 -25.47
C CYS A 20 -26.92 10.90 -24.92
N ASN A 21 -26.31 11.34 -23.83
CA ASN A 21 -26.62 12.62 -23.19
C ASN A 21 -26.28 13.80 -24.10
N SER A 22 -25.14 13.74 -24.83
CA SER A 22 -24.76 14.78 -25.79
C SER A 22 -25.78 14.93 -26.92
N ILE A 23 -26.31 13.80 -27.45
CA ILE A 23 -27.34 13.81 -28.49
C ILE A 23 -28.64 14.42 -27.94
N GLY A 24 -29.04 14.06 -26.72
CA GLY A 24 -30.23 14.64 -26.08
C GLY A 24 -30.15 16.17 -25.96
N ILE A 25 -29.00 16.69 -25.53
CA ILE A 25 -28.77 18.14 -25.44
C ILE A 25 -28.76 18.80 -26.83
N LEU A 26 -28.10 18.18 -27.82
CA LEU A 26 -28.10 18.70 -29.20
C LEU A 26 -29.52 18.79 -29.77
N GLN A 27 -30.38 17.79 -29.51
CA GLN A 27 -31.77 17.82 -29.96
C GLN A 27 -32.61 18.87 -29.23
N GLN A 28 -32.43 19.02 -27.91
CA GLN A 28 -33.15 20.02 -27.12
C GLN A 28 -32.84 21.45 -27.60
N SER A 29 -31.62 21.68 -28.05
CA SER A 29 -31.12 23.00 -28.40
C SER A 29 -31.01 23.24 -29.91
N ALA A 30 -31.49 22.30 -30.72
CA ALA A 30 -31.54 22.46 -32.17
C ALA A 30 -32.53 23.57 -32.56
N THR A 31 -32.04 24.63 -33.19
CA THR A 31 -32.90 25.67 -33.78
C THR A 31 -33.50 25.15 -35.08
N PRO A 32 -34.81 25.35 -35.34
CA PRO A 32 -35.42 25.00 -36.62
C PRO A 32 -34.68 25.68 -37.78
N SER A 33 -34.37 24.92 -38.84
CA SER A 33 -33.84 25.51 -40.07
C SER A 33 -34.93 26.35 -40.74
N ILE A 34 -34.64 27.64 -40.95
CA ILE A 34 -35.58 28.57 -41.58
C ILE A 34 -35.35 28.50 -43.09
N PHE A 35 -36.37 28.08 -43.83
CA PHE A 35 -36.37 28.19 -45.29
C PHE A 35 -36.89 29.58 -45.70
N PRO A 36 -36.28 30.25 -46.68
CA PRO A 36 -36.64 31.61 -47.09
C PRO A 36 -38.12 31.81 -47.45
N GLU A 37 -38.82 30.74 -47.83
CA GLU A 37 -40.24 30.75 -48.26
C GLU A 37 -41.26 30.71 -47.11
N PHE A 38 -40.85 30.45 -45.86
CA PHE A 38 -41.76 30.14 -44.74
C PHE A 38 -41.63 31.06 -43.51
N ASP A 39 -41.07 32.25 -43.68
CA ASP A 39 -40.75 33.17 -42.58
C ASP A 39 -42.03 33.77 -41.93
N ARG A 40 -42.58 33.09 -40.93
CA ARG A 40 -43.73 33.58 -40.14
C ARG A 40 -43.51 33.59 -38.62
N VAL A 41 -42.41 33.04 -38.11
CA VAL A 41 -42.14 33.03 -36.66
C VAL A 41 -40.64 33.24 -36.45
N GLY A 42 -40.24 34.44 -36.03
CA GLY A 42 -38.85 34.78 -35.74
C GLY A 42 -38.26 33.92 -34.61
N PRO A 43 -36.94 33.70 -34.60
CA PRO A 43 -36.29 32.78 -33.68
C PRO A 43 -36.43 33.26 -32.22
N LYS A 44 -36.88 32.37 -31.34
CA LYS A 44 -36.83 32.56 -29.89
C LYS A 44 -35.37 32.50 -29.43
N PRO A 45 -34.92 33.34 -28.47
CA PRO A 45 -33.57 33.27 -27.96
C PRO A 45 -33.35 31.94 -27.23
N THR A 46 -32.44 31.11 -27.75
CA THR A 46 -31.95 29.90 -27.09
C THR A 46 -30.89 30.27 -26.03
N PRO A 47 -30.86 29.57 -24.88
CA PRO A 47 -29.78 29.71 -23.90
C PRO A 47 -28.42 29.28 -24.51
N PRO A 48 -27.28 29.66 -23.91
CA PRO A 48 -25.96 29.39 -24.47
C PRO A 48 -25.69 27.87 -24.52
N THR A 49 -25.82 27.30 -25.72
CA THR A 49 -25.60 25.88 -25.99
C THR A 49 -24.13 25.50 -26.13
N GLU A 50 -23.29 26.47 -26.44
CA GLU A 50 -21.89 26.25 -26.83
C GLU A 50 -21.08 25.60 -25.71
N ASP A 51 -21.37 25.95 -24.45
CA ASP A 51 -20.66 25.41 -23.28
C ASP A 51 -20.91 23.91 -23.08
N PHE A 52 -22.14 23.43 -23.31
CA PHE A 52 -22.48 22.02 -23.14
C PHE A 52 -21.91 21.16 -24.27
N CYS A 53 -21.98 21.65 -25.51
CA CYS A 53 -21.38 20.96 -26.66
C CYS A 53 -19.88 20.76 -26.48
N GLN A 54 -19.17 21.81 -26.04
CA GLN A 54 -17.73 21.74 -25.80
C GLN A 54 -17.40 20.80 -24.62
N THR A 55 -18.22 20.81 -23.57
CA THR A 55 -18.07 19.93 -22.41
C THR A 55 -18.23 18.47 -22.80
N PHE A 56 -19.29 18.11 -23.53
CA PHE A 56 -19.50 16.74 -23.99
C PHE A 56 -18.44 16.29 -25.00
N ALA A 57 -18.02 17.16 -25.93
CA ALA A 57 -16.93 16.84 -26.86
C ALA A 57 -15.63 16.50 -26.11
N THR A 58 -15.33 17.26 -25.06
CA THR A 58 -14.16 17.01 -24.19
C THR A 58 -14.30 15.69 -23.44
N LEU A 59 -15.47 15.42 -22.83
CA LEU A 59 -15.72 14.16 -22.12
C LEU A 59 -15.62 12.94 -23.04
N ILE A 60 -16.26 12.97 -24.20
CA ILE A 60 -16.22 11.89 -25.21
C ILE A 60 -14.79 11.64 -25.67
N THR A 61 -14.02 12.68 -25.97
CA THR A 61 -12.63 12.55 -26.43
C THR A 61 -11.73 11.99 -25.34
N LYS A 62 -11.89 12.45 -24.09
CA LYS A 62 -11.10 11.98 -22.96
C LYS A 62 -11.41 10.51 -22.67
N THR A 63 -12.69 10.16 -22.53
CA THR A 63 -13.09 8.79 -22.21
C THR A 63 -12.72 7.83 -23.34
N ALA A 64 -12.75 8.24 -24.61
CA ALA A 64 -12.22 7.43 -25.71
C ALA A 64 -10.72 7.13 -25.57
N LYS A 65 -9.90 8.14 -25.22
CA LYS A 65 -8.46 7.93 -24.98
C LYS A 65 -8.20 7.06 -23.74
N ASP A 66 -9.02 7.22 -22.70
CA ASP A 66 -8.92 6.40 -21.49
C ASP A 66 -9.24 4.93 -21.82
N ILE A 67 -10.20 4.67 -22.72
CA ILE A 67 -10.48 3.32 -23.26
C ILE A 67 -9.27 2.76 -24.01
N ASP A 68 -8.67 3.53 -24.92
CA ASP A 68 -7.48 3.09 -25.68
C ASP A 68 -6.32 2.73 -24.73
N LEU A 69 -6.05 3.59 -23.74
CA LEU A 69 -5.02 3.33 -22.74
C LEU A 69 -5.34 2.07 -21.91
N LEU A 70 -6.61 1.87 -21.54
CA LEU A 70 -7.00 0.67 -20.79
C LEU A 70 -6.76 -0.60 -21.61
N ILE A 71 -7.06 -0.57 -22.91
CA ILE A 71 -6.79 -1.69 -23.84
C ILE A 71 -5.28 -1.97 -23.92
N ASP A 72 -4.46 -0.94 -24.09
CA ASP A 72 -2.99 -1.09 -24.15
C ASP A 72 -2.37 -1.63 -22.85
N THR A 73 -3.06 -1.45 -21.72
CA THR A 73 -2.61 -1.96 -20.41
C THR A 73 -3.16 -3.34 -20.06
N LEU A 74 -3.97 -3.95 -20.92
CA LEU A 74 -4.43 -5.31 -20.68
C LEU A 74 -3.24 -6.27 -20.73
N PRO A 75 -3.16 -7.25 -19.81
CA PRO A 75 -2.16 -8.29 -19.91
C PRO A 75 -2.29 -9.03 -21.24
N ASN A 76 -1.17 -9.29 -21.92
CA ASN A 76 -1.15 -9.93 -23.24
C ASN A 76 -1.96 -11.23 -23.25
N GLU A 77 -2.85 -11.36 -24.24
CA GLU A 77 -3.78 -12.49 -24.42
C GLU A 77 -3.08 -13.80 -24.85
N GLU A 78 -1.80 -13.74 -25.26
CA GLU A 78 -0.97 -14.90 -25.62
C GLU A 78 -0.36 -15.64 -24.42
N SER A 79 -0.95 -15.53 -23.23
CA SER A 79 -0.66 -16.50 -22.17
C SER A 79 -1.40 -17.80 -22.49
N TYR A 80 -0.78 -18.66 -23.29
CA TYR A 80 -1.23 -20.04 -23.46
C TYR A 80 -1.51 -20.62 -22.06
N PRO A 81 -2.67 -21.25 -21.82
CA PRO A 81 -3.07 -21.71 -20.48
C PRO A 81 -2.00 -22.60 -19.83
N GLU A 82 -1.26 -23.35 -20.65
CA GLU A 82 -0.15 -24.20 -20.25
C GLU A 82 1.08 -23.40 -19.75
N LEU A 83 1.43 -22.28 -20.39
CA LEU A 83 2.49 -21.39 -19.93
C LEU A 83 2.10 -20.66 -18.65
N GLN A 84 0.83 -20.27 -18.52
CA GLN A 84 0.32 -19.64 -17.31
C GLN A 84 0.33 -20.64 -16.14
N GLU A 85 -0.10 -21.88 -16.36
CA GLU A 85 -0.05 -22.94 -15.35
C GLU A 85 1.40 -23.23 -14.91
N ALA A 86 2.34 -23.31 -15.87
CA ALA A 86 3.76 -23.48 -15.56
C ALA A 86 4.32 -22.31 -14.74
N SER A 87 3.97 -21.07 -15.10
CA SER A 87 4.37 -19.87 -14.37
C SER A 87 3.80 -19.85 -12.94
N ILE A 88 2.52 -20.20 -12.77
CA ILE A 88 1.89 -20.30 -11.45
C ILE A 88 2.56 -21.38 -10.59
N LYS A 89 2.90 -22.54 -11.18
CA LYS A 89 3.62 -23.60 -10.46
C LYS A 89 4.99 -23.13 -9.99
N ALA A 90 5.76 -22.48 -10.88
CA ALA A 90 7.06 -21.93 -10.52
C ALA A 90 6.95 -20.88 -9.40
N LEU A 91 6.02 -19.93 -9.51
CA LEU A 91 5.78 -18.91 -8.47
C LEU A 91 5.36 -19.52 -7.14
N ASN A 92 4.56 -20.59 -7.14
CA ASN A 92 4.19 -21.29 -5.92
C ASN A 92 5.41 -21.96 -5.28
N THR A 93 6.27 -22.61 -6.08
CA THR A 93 7.52 -23.20 -5.59
C THR A 93 8.41 -22.13 -4.96
N ASP A 94 8.67 -21.03 -5.68
CA ASP A 94 9.47 -19.91 -5.18
C ASP A 94 8.89 -19.32 -3.88
N ASN A 95 7.57 -19.19 -3.81
CA ASN A 95 6.88 -18.71 -2.61
C ASN A 95 7.08 -19.66 -1.42
N THR A 96 6.96 -20.97 -1.64
CA THR A 96 7.17 -21.98 -0.59
C THR A 96 8.61 -21.98 -0.09
N GLU A 97 9.60 -21.87 -0.97
CA GLU A 97 11.01 -21.80 -0.60
C GLU A 97 11.32 -20.52 0.19
N ALA A 98 10.80 -19.36 -0.27
CA ALA A 98 10.94 -18.11 0.45
C ALA A 98 10.29 -18.14 1.84
N ALA A 99 9.13 -18.79 1.98
CA ALA A 99 8.44 -18.97 3.25
C ALA A 99 9.25 -19.85 4.22
N GLN A 100 9.83 -20.95 3.75
CA GLN A 100 10.71 -21.81 4.56
C GLN A 100 11.97 -21.07 5.02
N ALA A 101 12.62 -20.34 4.11
CA ALA A 101 13.78 -19.52 4.45
C ALA A 101 13.45 -18.45 5.50
N LEU A 102 12.26 -17.84 5.40
CA LEU A 102 11.76 -16.89 6.38
C LEU A 102 11.52 -17.57 7.74
N GLU A 103 10.89 -18.74 7.77
CA GLU A 103 10.65 -19.50 9.01
C GLU A 103 11.96 -19.85 9.72
N GLU A 104 12.95 -20.34 8.99
CA GLU A 104 14.28 -20.60 9.55
C GLU A 104 14.94 -19.34 10.12
N ALA A 105 14.83 -18.22 9.41
CA ALA A 105 15.40 -16.96 9.87
C ALA A 105 14.71 -16.47 11.15
N VAL A 106 13.38 -16.62 11.25
CA VAL A 106 12.61 -16.30 12.46
C VAL A 106 13.04 -17.18 13.62
N VAL A 107 13.14 -18.49 13.44
CA VAL A 107 13.58 -19.43 14.50
C VAL A 107 14.98 -19.08 15.01
N LYS A 108 15.92 -18.82 14.10
CA LYS A 108 17.29 -18.39 14.47
C LYS A 108 17.26 -17.05 15.23
N GLY A 109 16.42 -16.12 14.80
CA GLY A 109 16.23 -14.83 15.46
C GLY A 109 15.66 -14.96 16.88
N GLU A 110 14.66 -15.81 17.08
CA GLU A 110 14.07 -16.06 18.39
C GLU A 110 15.05 -16.72 19.36
N GLN A 111 15.84 -17.69 18.88
CA GLN A 111 16.89 -18.32 19.69
C GLN A 111 17.94 -17.31 20.14
N LEU A 112 18.39 -16.44 19.24
CA LEU A 112 19.35 -15.39 19.58
C LEU A 112 18.75 -14.39 20.58
N LEU A 113 17.48 -14.02 20.40
CA LEU A 113 16.78 -13.14 21.32
C LEU A 113 16.72 -13.74 22.73
N GLU A 114 16.46 -15.05 22.85
CA GLU A 114 16.41 -15.74 24.14
C GLU A 114 17.78 -15.82 24.82
N GLN A 115 18.85 -16.01 24.05
CA GLN A 115 20.22 -15.95 24.56
C GLN A 115 20.54 -14.57 25.12
N VAL A 116 20.21 -13.50 24.39
CA VAL A 116 20.41 -12.12 24.85
C VAL A 116 19.61 -11.85 26.13
N ARG A 117 18.34 -12.29 26.19
CA ARG A 117 17.51 -12.15 27.39
C ARG A 117 18.09 -12.89 28.60
N THR A 118 18.65 -14.07 28.38
CA THR A 118 19.28 -14.87 29.44
C THR A 118 20.52 -14.16 30.00
N VAL A 119 21.40 -13.66 29.12
CA VAL A 119 22.60 -12.91 29.54
C VAL A 119 22.21 -11.63 30.30
N LEU A 120 21.21 -10.89 29.81
CA LEU A 120 20.71 -9.70 30.51
C LEU A 120 20.15 -10.03 31.91
N ARG A 121 19.48 -11.18 32.07
CA ARG A 121 18.99 -11.63 33.38
C ARG A 121 20.14 -11.93 34.33
N VAL A 122 21.17 -12.65 33.88
CA VAL A 122 22.37 -12.96 34.68
C VAL A 122 23.10 -11.68 35.10
N ILE A 123 23.25 -10.71 34.20
CA ILE A 123 23.85 -9.41 34.52
C ILE A 123 23.04 -8.72 35.62
N ALA A 124 21.71 -8.63 35.46
CA ALA A 124 20.84 -8.00 36.45
C ALA A 124 20.90 -8.68 37.83
N GLU A 125 20.93 -10.02 37.87
CA GLU A 125 21.08 -10.81 39.09
C GLU A 125 22.45 -10.57 39.76
N SER A 126 23.54 -10.56 38.98
CA SER A 126 24.89 -10.31 39.50
C SER A 126 25.07 -8.90 40.08
N GLU A 127 24.48 -7.89 39.44
CA GLU A 127 24.46 -6.50 39.94
C GLU A 127 23.66 -6.41 41.25
N GLN A 128 22.55 -7.14 41.35
CA GLN A 128 21.74 -7.19 42.56
C GLN A 128 22.47 -7.90 43.72
N GLU A 129 23.18 -9.00 43.44
CA GLU A 129 24.01 -9.70 44.43
C GLU A 129 25.18 -8.84 44.90
N MET A 130 25.90 -8.19 43.99
CA MET A 130 26.99 -7.29 44.32
C MET A 130 26.51 -6.15 45.24
N ARG A 131 25.35 -5.56 44.93
CA ARG A 131 24.72 -4.55 45.80
C ARG A 131 24.41 -5.10 47.19
N LYS A 132 23.85 -6.31 47.31
CA LYS A 132 23.58 -6.94 48.61
C LYS A 132 24.87 -7.12 49.41
N ILE A 133 25.94 -7.64 48.80
CA ILE A 133 27.24 -7.83 49.45
C ILE A 133 27.84 -6.49 49.93
N THR A 134 27.78 -5.44 49.11
CA THR A 134 28.27 -4.10 49.49
C THR A 134 27.43 -3.42 50.58
N SER A 135 26.17 -3.85 50.76
CA SER A 135 25.26 -3.32 51.79
C SER A 135 25.44 -3.96 53.18
N PHE A 136 26.18 -5.07 53.28
CA PHE A 136 26.58 -5.64 54.58
C PHE A 136 27.85 -4.94 55.08
N PRO A 137 27.80 -4.23 56.23
CA PRO A 137 28.95 -3.44 56.67
C PRO A 137 30.08 -4.37 57.12
N SER A 138 31.26 -4.11 56.54
CA SER A 138 32.56 -4.59 56.99
C SER A 138 32.77 -4.26 58.47
N LYS A 139 32.40 -5.17 59.38
CA LYS A 139 32.99 -5.26 60.72
C LYS A 139 34.25 -6.11 60.63
N ARG A 140 35.33 -5.53 60.08
CA ARG A 140 36.67 -6.07 60.28
C ARG A 140 37.09 -5.70 61.69
N SER A 141 37.07 -6.70 62.56
CA SER A 141 37.57 -6.67 63.93
C SER A 141 38.99 -6.09 63.99
N GLU A 142 39.12 -4.90 64.58
CA GLU A 142 40.36 -4.50 65.26
C GLU A 142 40.47 -5.33 66.54
N SER A 143 41.12 -6.49 66.45
CA SER A 143 41.56 -7.23 67.64
C SER A 143 42.97 -6.77 67.99
N VAL A 144 43.01 -5.90 69.00
CA VAL A 144 44.14 -5.58 69.87
C VAL A 144 44.89 -6.85 70.27
N CYS A 145 46.19 -6.91 69.98
CA CYS A 145 47.16 -7.67 70.77
C CYS A 145 48.24 -6.69 71.24
N LYS A 146 48.02 -6.14 72.44
CA LYS A 146 49.10 -5.62 73.28
C LYS A 146 49.74 -6.83 73.95
N GLU A 147 50.96 -7.18 73.54
CA GLU A 147 51.90 -7.92 74.39
C GLU A 147 53.28 -7.28 74.21
N GLU A 148 53.66 -6.45 75.17
CA GLU A 148 55.03 -6.29 75.67
C GLU A 148 54.95 -6.65 77.16
N PRO A 149 55.91 -7.42 77.71
CA PRO A 149 57.26 -6.87 77.92
C PRO A 149 58.41 -7.87 77.69
N GLU A 150 59.54 -7.39 77.16
CA GLU A 150 60.85 -8.02 77.36
C GLU A 150 61.73 -7.08 78.20
N ASP A 151 61.95 -7.47 79.45
CA ASP A 151 63.06 -7.03 80.28
C ASP A 151 64.36 -7.67 79.76
N ALA A 152 65.36 -6.88 79.36
CA ALA A 152 66.79 -7.20 79.45
C ALA A 152 67.68 -6.01 79.03
N GLU A 153 68.03 -5.14 79.98
CA GLU A 153 69.42 -4.84 80.44
C GLU A 153 69.44 -3.69 81.46
#